data_AF-A0A7C9NKD6-F1
#
_entry.id   AF-A0A7C9NKD6-F1
#
_cell.length_a   1.000
_cell.length_b   1.000
_cell.length_c   1.000
_cell.angle_alpha   90.00
_cell.angle_beta   90.00
_cell.angle_gamma   90.00
#
_symmetry.space_group_name_H-M   'P 1'
#
loop_
_entity.id
_entity.type
_entity.pdbx_description
1 polymer ?
#
loop_
_entity_poly.entity_id
_entity_poly.type
_entity_poly.pdbx_seq_one_letter_code
_entity_poly.pdbx_strand_id
1 'polypeptide(L)' 'MMDELLTVSEAAALLHTSERFVRRLIAERRIEFVKVGRHVRIRESALIAFVVAGTVAPLTTHDVTGRVA' A
#
# COMPACT_ATOMS: atom_id res chain seq x y z
N MET A 1 7.10 19.15 3.71
CA MET A 1 6.13 19.09 2.60
C MET A 1 4.83 18.55 3.15
N MET A 2 3.69 19.09 2.73
CA MET A 2 2.38 18.59 3.16
C MET A 2 2.12 17.26 2.47
N ASP A 3 1.74 16.25 3.25
CA ASP A 3 1.42 14.91 2.75
C ASP A 3 0.06 14.94 2.04
N GLU A 4 0.04 14.61 0.76
CA GLU A 4 -1.16 14.75 -0.06
C GLU A 4 -2.26 13.79 0.39
N LEU A 5 -3.49 14.31 0.46
CA LEU A 5 -4.66 13.57 0.90
C LEU A 5 -5.47 13.07 -0.29
N LEU A 6 -5.19 11.84 -0.68
CA LEU A 6 -5.76 11.18 -1.83
C LEU A 6 -7.16 10.64 -1.55
N THR A 7 -8.00 10.66 -2.57
CA THR A 7 -9.25 9.90 -2.62
C THR A 7 -8.98 8.40 -2.83
N VAL A 8 -10.01 7.58 -2.64
CA VAL A 8 -9.92 6.13 -2.91
C VAL A 8 -9.59 5.85 -4.39
N SER A 9 -10.11 6.67 -5.31
CA SER A 9 -9.88 6.50 -6.74
C SER A 9 -8.44 6.84 -7.12
N GLU A 10 -7.90 7.96 -6.59
CA GLU A 10 -6.50 8.36 -6.80
C GLU A 10 -5.53 7.35 -6.19
N ALA A 11 -5.80 6.86 -4.98
CA ALA A 11 -5.00 5.81 -4.36
C ALA A 11 -4.99 4.51 -5.19
N ALA A 12 -6.14 4.15 -5.78
CA ALA A 12 -6.23 2.99 -6.65
C ALA A 12 -5.43 3.19 -7.95
N ALA A 13 -5.49 4.39 -8.52
CA ALA A 13 -4.70 4.76 -9.69
C ALA A 13 -3.19 4.69 -9.42
N LEU A 14 -2.72 5.23 -8.29
CA LEU A 14 -1.30 5.18 -7.91
C LEU A 14 -0.78 3.75 -7.71
N LEU A 15 -1.59 2.89 -7.08
CA LEU A 15 -1.23 1.49 -6.90
C LEU A 15 -1.43 0.63 -8.15
N HIS A 16 -2.00 1.19 -9.23
CA HIS A 16 -2.47 0.44 -10.40
C HIS A 16 -3.35 -0.78 -10.01
N THR A 17 -4.26 -0.58 -9.05
CA THR A 17 -5.18 -1.61 -8.54
C THR A 17 -6.64 -1.14 -8.63
N SER A 18 -7.58 -1.97 -8.19
CA SER A 18 -9.00 -1.61 -8.14
C SER A 18 -9.37 -0.81 -6.88
N GLU A 19 -10.37 0.06 -6.96
CA GLU A 19 -10.93 0.73 -5.77
C GLU A 19 -11.40 -0.26 -4.71
N ARG A 20 -11.89 -1.45 -5.11
CA ARG A 20 -12.30 -2.51 -4.19
C ARG A 20 -11.13 -2.97 -3.32
N PHE A 21 -9.94 -3.09 -3.91
CA PHE A 21 -8.73 -3.43 -3.18
C PHE A 21 -8.40 -2.36 -2.13
N VAL A 22 -8.41 -1.08 -2.52
CA VAL A 22 -8.15 0.03 -1.59
C VAL A 22 -9.19 0.09 -0.47
N ARG A 23 -10.49 -0.09 -0.78
CA ARG A 23 -11.55 -0.16 0.24
C ARG A 23 -11.34 -1.33 1.21
N ARG A 24 -10.85 -2.47 0.70
CA ARG A 24 -10.49 -3.60 1.54
C ARG A 24 -9.32 -3.27 2.47
N LEU A 25 -8.27 -2.60 1.97
CA LEU A 25 -7.16 -2.15 2.81
C LEU A 25 -7.64 -1.23 3.96
N ILE A 26 -8.59 -0.33 3.67
CA ILE A 26 -9.19 0.55 4.69
C ILE A 26 -10.01 -0.28 5.70
N ALA A 27 -10.88 -1.18 5.23
CA ALA A 27 -11.75 -1.99 6.08
C ALA A 27 -10.95 -2.92 7.00
N GLU A 28 -9.87 -3.52 6.48
CA GLU A 28 -8.92 -4.35 7.22
C GLU A 28 -7.92 -3.53 8.04
N ARG A 29 -7.95 -2.20 7.95
CA ARG A 29 -7.02 -1.27 8.60
C ARG A 29 -5.55 -1.55 8.29
N ARG A 30 -5.26 -1.97 7.06
CA ARG A 30 -3.90 -2.24 6.56
C ARG A 30 -3.14 -0.99 6.13
N ILE A 31 -3.83 0.15 6.00
CA ILE A 31 -3.25 1.46 5.68
C ILE A 31 -3.84 2.52 6.61
N GLU A 32 -3.05 3.57 6.88
CA GLU A 32 -3.56 4.75 7.58
C GLU A 32 -4.51 5.55 6.69
N PHE A 33 -5.60 6.04 7.28
CA PHE A 33 -6.56 6.90 6.60
C PHE A 33 -7.08 7.98 7.53
N VAL A 34 -7.51 9.09 6.93
CA VAL A 34 -8.11 10.23 7.62
C VAL A 34 -9.61 10.24 7.31
N LYS A 35 -10.44 10.38 8.34
CA LYS A 35 -11.88 10.60 8.19
C LYS A 35 -12.14 12.10 8.17
N VAL A 36 -12.73 12.57 7.07
CA VAL A 36 -13.18 13.95 6.90
C VAL A 36 -14.70 13.93 6.70
N GLY A 37 -15.43 13.92 7.83
CA GLY A 37 -16.86 13.66 7.86
C GLY A 37 -17.19 12.30 7.25
N ARG A 38 -18.02 12.28 6.19
CA ARG A 38 -18.34 11.05 5.44
C ARG A 38 -17.22 10.57 4.53
N HIS A 39 -16.28 11.44 4.18
CA HIS A 39 -15.24 11.12 3.20
C HIS A 39 -14.04 10.45 3.88
N VAL A 40 -13.43 9.52 3.16
CA VAL A 40 -12.14 8.94 3.52
C VAL A 40 -11.07 9.58 2.64
N ARG A 41 -9.96 9.96 3.25
CA ARG A 41 -8.75 10.43 2.60
C ARG A 41 -7.58 9.56 3.02
N ILE A 42 -6.65 9.32 2.11
CA ILE A 42 -5.49 8.46 2.34
C ILE A 42 -4.26 9.35 2.15
N ARG A 43 -3.36 9.33 3.14
CA ARG A 43 -2.07 10.00 3.01
C ARG A 43 -1.23 9.29 1.95
N GLU A 44 -0.59 10.03 1.05
CA GLU A 44 0.32 9.45 0.06
C GLU A 44 1.43 8.65 0.76
N SER A 45 2.01 9.20 1.84
CA SER A 45 3.03 8.49 2.64
C SER A 45 2.56 7.14 3.19
N ALA A 46 1.27 7.01 3.52
CA ALA A 46 0.71 5.77 4.02
C ALA A 46 0.62 4.68 2.93
N LEU A 47 0.37 5.08 1.68
CA LEU A 47 0.43 4.15 0.54
C LEU A 47 1.88 3.73 0.26
N ILE A 48 2.82 4.66 0.29
CA ILE A 48 4.24 4.37 0.11
C ILE A 48 4.72 3.39 1.19
N ALA A 49 4.40 3.65 2.46
CA ALA A 49 4.74 2.78 3.57
C ALA A 49 4.15 1.37 3.39
N PHE A 50 2.92 1.27 2.88
CA PHE A 50 2.29 -0.01 2.57
C PHE A 50 3.02 -0.77 1.46
N VAL A 51 3.43 -0.08 0.39
CA VAL A 51 4.21 -0.69 -0.70
C VAL A 51 5.57 -1.17 -0.20
N VAL A 52 6.27 -0.35 0.57
CA VAL A 52 7.57 -0.69 1.15
C VAL A 52 7.45 -1.91 2.07
N ALA A 53 6.45 -1.94 2.96
CA ALA A 53 6.19 -3.08 3.84
C ALA A 53 5.81 -4.37 3.08
N GLY A 54 5.20 -4.25 1.90
CA GLY A 54 4.86 -5.37 1.02
C GLY A 54 5.93 -5.75 0.00
N THR A 55 7.05 -5.03 -0.05
CA THR A 55 8.12 -5.29 -1.03
C THR A 55 8.94 -6.50 -0.60
N VAL A 56 9.00 -7.51 -1.47
CA VAL A 56 9.81 -8.72 -1.27
C VAL A 56 11.16 -8.52 -1.94
N ALA A 57 12.25 -8.77 -1.19
CA ALA A 57 13.59 -8.68 -1.74
C ALA A 57 13.81 -9.73 -2.85
N PRO A 58 14.53 -9.38 -3.93
CA PRO A 58 14.86 -10.33 -4.98
C PRO A 58 15.72 -11.48 -4.42
N LEU A 59 15.49 -12.69 -4.94
CA LEU A 59 16.35 -13.84 -4.63
C LEU A 59 17.72 -13.65 -5.27
N THR A 60 18.77 -13.88 -4.51
CA THR A 60 20.15 -13.86 -4.99
C THR A 60 20.56 -15.27 -5.43
N THR A 61 21.54 -15.39 -6.34
CA THR A 61 22.07 -16.69 -6.80
C THR A 61 22.47 -17.61 -5.65
N HIS A 62 22.96 -17.05 -4.53
CA HIS A 62 23.28 -17.79 -3.32
C HIS A 62 22.07 -18.44 -2.62
N ASP A 63 20.88 -17.83 -2.72
CA ASP A 63 19.65 -18.34 -2.09
C ASP A 63 19.10 -19.57 -2.82
N VAL A 64 19.43 -19.73 -4.11
CA VAL A 64 18.92 -20.81 -4.97
C VAL A 64 19.69 -22.12 -4.73
N THR A 65 21.00 -22.05 -4.49
CA THR A 65 21.87 -23.24 -4.34
C THR A 65 21.83 -23.85 -2.93
N GLY A 66 21.37 -23.11 -1.91
CA GLY A 66 21.41 -23.53 -0.51
C GLY A 66 20.35 -24.55 -0.06
N ARG A 67 19.44 -25.02 -0.91
CA ARG A 67 18.32 -25.91 -0.50
C ARG A 67 18.62 -27.41 -0.65
N VAL A 68 19.85 -27.83 -0.39
CA VAL A 68 20.22 -29.26 -0.33
C VAL A 68 20.94 -29.52 0.98
N ALA A 69 20.18 -29.84 2.02
CA ALA A 69 20.62 -30.46 3.26
C ALA A 69 19.49 -31.33 3.79
#